data_AF-A0A5B7I450-F1
#
_entry.id   AF-A0A5B7I450-F1
#
_cell.length_a   1.000
_cell.length_b   1.000
_cell.length_c   1.000
_cell.angle_alpha   90.00
_cell.angle_beta   90.00
_cell.angle_gamma   90.00
#
_symmetry.space_group_name_H-M   'P 1'
#
loop_
_entity.id
_entity.type
_entity.pdbx_description
1 polymer ?
#
loop_
_entity_poly.entity_id
_entity_poly.type
_entity_poly.pdbx_seq_one_letter_code
_entity_poly.pdbx_strand_id
1 'polypeptide(L)'
;MYALGAKRLENQIAGTHMEIAEGLAHTCHESYSRTPTGLGPESFRFTEGIEARALKSSEKYYILRPEAIESWFYMWRFTKDPKYREWAWGAVLALEKHCRAEAGYSGIQNVYMETPQKDDVQQSFIFAETFKYLYLIFSDDSLLSLDEWVFNTEAHPLPVLGSNPFYRKAQGKF
;
A
#
# COMPACT_ATOMS: atom_id res chain seq x y z
N MET A 1 -0.94 -5.50 -7.64
CA MET A 1 -0.69 -6.62 -8.59
C MET A 1 -1.89 -6.96 -9.50
N TYR A 2 -2.98 -7.55 -8.98
CA TYR A 2 -4.09 -8.05 -9.83
C TYR A 2 -4.75 -6.96 -10.70
N ALA A 3 -5.02 -5.77 -10.14
CA ALA A 3 -5.58 -4.66 -10.92
C ALA A 3 -4.66 -4.18 -12.06
N LEU A 4 -3.35 -4.14 -11.82
CA LEU A 4 -2.35 -3.80 -12.83
C LEU A 4 -2.35 -4.85 -13.96
N GLY A 5 -2.39 -6.13 -13.60
CA GLY A 5 -2.53 -7.22 -14.56
C GLY A 5 -3.83 -7.13 -15.36
N ALA A 6 -4.97 -6.88 -14.70
CA ALA A 6 -6.27 -6.72 -15.34
C ALA A 6 -6.28 -5.62 -16.41
N LYS A 7 -5.61 -4.49 -16.16
CA LYS A 7 -5.54 -3.38 -17.12
C LYS A 7 -4.56 -3.62 -18.28
N ARG A 8 -3.64 -4.57 -18.15
CA ARG A 8 -2.70 -4.97 -19.21
C ARG A 8 -3.15 -6.19 -20.00
N LEU A 9 -4.05 -6.99 -19.45
CA LEU A 9 -4.62 -8.16 -20.11
C LEU A 9 -5.86 -7.74 -20.90
N GLU A 10 -5.81 -7.86 -22.23
CA GLU A 10 -6.96 -7.65 -23.12
C GLU A 10 -7.72 -8.96 -23.36
N ASN A 11 -8.01 -9.72 -22.30
CA ASN A 11 -8.68 -11.02 -22.42
C ASN A 11 -9.81 -11.21 -21.40
N GLN A 12 -10.54 -12.32 -21.53
CA GLN A 12 -11.74 -12.61 -20.74
C GLN A 12 -11.51 -12.69 -19.22
N ILE A 13 -10.25 -12.83 -18.76
CA ILE A 13 -9.90 -12.98 -17.34
C ILE A 13 -9.68 -11.61 -16.67
N ALA A 14 -9.56 -10.54 -17.45
CA ALA A 14 -9.31 -9.18 -16.93
C ALA A 14 -10.36 -8.72 -15.91
N GLY A 15 -11.65 -9.02 -16.18
CA GLY A 15 -12.75 -8.72 -15.25
C GLY A 15 -12.56 -9.42 -13.90
N THR A 16 -12.34 -10.73 -13.93
CA THR A 16 -12.10 -11.54 -12.73
C THR A 16 -10.89 -11.05 -11.92
N HIS A 17 -9.79 -10.66 -12.58
CA HIS A 17 -8.65 -10.08 -11.88
C HIS A 17 -8.97 -8.74 -11.20
N MET A 18 -9.81 -7.90 -11.80
CA MET A 18 -10.23 -6.64 -11.18
C MET A 18 -11.14 -6.89 -9.97
N GLU A 19 -12.07 -7.85 -10.06
CA GLU A 19 -12.92 -8.26 -8.93
C GLU A 19 -12.09 -8.80 -7.76
N ILE A 20 -11.10 -9.66 -8.03
CA ILE A 20 -10.15 -10.14 -7.03
C ILE A 20 -9.36 -8.98 -6.41
N ALA A 21 -8.91 -8.03 -7.22
CA ALA A 21 -8.16 -6.87 -6.74
C ALA A 21 -9.00 -5.99 -5.79
N GLU A 22 -10.27 -5.75 -6.13
CA GLU A 22 -11.19 -5.01 -5.28
C GLU A 22 -11.45 -5.74 -3.96
N GLY A 23 -11.74 -7.05 -4.00
CA GLY A 23 -11.97 -7.86 -2.80
C GLY A 23 -10.75 -7.89 -1.86
N LEU A 24 -9.54 -8.01 -2.41
CA LEU A 24 -8.30 -7.97 -1.63
C LEU A 24 -8.05 -6.58 -1.03
N ALA A 25 -8.23 -5.52 -1.82
CA ALA A 25 -8.06 -4.14 -1.34
C ALA A 25 -9.03 -3.81 -0.20
N HIS A 26 -10.28 -4.26 -0.31
CA HIS A 26 -11.29 -4.13 0.73
C HIS A 26 -10.91 -4.95 1.97
N THR A 27 -10.48 -6.20 1.80
CA THR A 27 -10.06 -7.06 2.93
C THR A 27 -8.87 -6.47 3.69
N CYS A 28 -7.90 -5.87 2.99
CA CYS A 28 -6.80 -5.14 3.62
C CYS A 28 -7.30 -3.88 4.34
N HIS A 29 -8.30 -3.17 3.81
CA HIS A 29 -8.92 -2.05 4.53
C HIS A 29 -9.62 -2.50 5.81
N GLU A 30 -10.34 -3.62 5.76
CA GLU A 30 -11.01 -4.20 6.94
C GLU A 30 -10.03 -4.52 8.07
N SER A 31 -8.81 -4.98 7.75
CA SER A 31 -7.79 -5.23 8.79
C SER A 31 -7.27 -3.94 9.45
N TYR A 32 -7.38 -2.79 8.78
CA TYR A 32 -7.06 -1.48 9.34
C TYR A 32 -8.24 -0.92 10.14
N SER A 33 -9.45 -0.94 9.56
CA SER A 33 -10.67 -0.35 10.13
C SER A 33 -11.11 -1.02 11.44
N ARG A 34 -10.77 -2.31 11.61
CA ARG A 34 -11.06 -3.10 12.83
C ARG A 34 -10.05 -2.90 13.96
N THR A 35 -9.12 -1.96 13.83
CA THR A 35 -8.15 -1.61 14.87
C THR A 35 -8.46 -0.22 15.46
N PRO A 36 -8.32 -0.04 16.79
CA PRO A 36 -8.40 1.27 17.43
C PRO A 36 -7.45 2.33 16.85
N THR A 37 -6.30 1.92 16.32
CA THR A 37 -5.30 2.85 15.75
C THR A 37 -5.59 3.23 14.30
N GLY A 38 -6.45 2.49 13.59
CA GLY A 38 -6.64 2.65 12.16
C GLY A 38 -5.46 2.15 11.31
N LEU A 39 -4.57 1.32 11.89
CA LEU A 39 -3.42 0.70 11.22
C LEU A 39 -3.54 -0.83 11.30
N GLY A 40 -3.33 -1.52 10.19
CA GLY A 40 -3.43 -2.98 10.15
C GLY A 40 -2.29 -3.69 10.88
N PRO A 41 -2.55 -4.87 11.48
CA PRO A 41 -1.50 -5.71 12.06
C PRO A 41 -0.64 -6.38 10.97
N GLU A 42 0.57 -6.85 11.33
CA GLU A 42 1.44 -7.65 10.45
C GLU A 42 0.75 -8.88 9.87
N SER A 43 -0.10 -9.54 10.65
CA SER A 43 -0.86 -10.69 10.18
C SER A 43 -2.24 -10.71 10.80
N PHE A 44 -3.22 -11.14 10.01
CA PHE A 44 -4.61 -11.31 10.44
C PHE A 44 -5.16 -12.65 9.97
N ARG A 45 -6.21 -13.12 10.65
CA ARG A 45 -6.77 -14.47 10.47
C ARG A 45 -8.24 -14.41 10.11
N PHE A 46 -8.67 -15.47 9.43
CA PHE A 46 -10.08 -15.79 9.17
C PHE A 46 -10.36 -17.15 9.77
N THR A 47 -11.04 -17.16 10.91
CA THR A 47 -11.49 -18.37 11.62
C THR A 47 -12.93 -18.19 12.06
N GLU A 48 -13.53 -19.22 12.64
CA GLU A 48 -14.88 -19.11 13.21
C GLU A 48 -14.93 -17.96 14.24
N GLY A 49 -15.73 -16.93 13.97
CA GLY A 49 -15.89 -15.75 14.82
C GLY A 49 -14.79 -14.69 14.76
N ILE A 50 -13.74 -14.87 13.94
CA ILE A 50 -12.66 -13.87 13.77
C ILE A 50 -12.45 -13.62 12.28
N GLU A 51 -12.51 -12.35 11.91
CA GLU A 51 -12.30 -11.91 10.54
C GLU A 51 -11.37 -10.69 10.54
N ALA A 52 -10.30 -10.76 9.74
CA ALA A 52 -9.35 -9.66 9.52
C ALA A 52 -8.71 -9.10 10.81
N ARG A 53 -8.48 -9.96 11.82
CA ARG A 53 -7.83 -9.56 13.09
C ARG A 53 -6.62 -10.44 13.43
N ALA A 54 -5.63 -9.86 14.10
CA ALA A 54 -4.50 -10.60 14.67
C ALA A 54 -4.90 -11.31 15.96
N LEU A 55 -4.41 -12.55 16.14
CA LEU A 55 -4.67 -13.34 17.35
C LEU A 55 -3.45 -13.42 18.25
N LYS A 56 -2.27 -13.69 17.67
CA LYS A 56 -1.04 -13.80 18.46
C LYS A 56 -0.49 -12.43 18.78
N SER A 57 0.07 -12.26 19.97
CA SER A 57 0.68 -10.98 20.36
C SER A 57 1.83 -10.58 19.42
N SER A 58 2.58 -11.55 18.92
CA SER A 58 3.67 -11.35 17.96
C SER A 58 3.22 -10.92 16.56
N GLU A 59 1.91 -10.86 16.28
CA GLU A 59 1.35 -10.49 14.98
C GLU A 59 0.70 -9.10 15.01
N LYS A 60 0.57 -8.47 16.19
CA LYS A 60 -0.21 -7.24 16.40
C LYS A 60 0.53 -5.95 16.05
N TYR A 61 1.80 -6.03 15.68
CA TYR A 61 2.61 -4.85 15.41
C TYR A 61 2.32 -4.27 14.02
N TYR A 62 2.72 -3.02 13.80
CA TYR A 62 2.74 -2.36 12.50
C TYR A 62 4.07 -1.61 12.35
N ILE A 63 4.88 -2.01 11.37
CA ILE A 63 6.23 -1.46 11.16
C ILE A 63 6.30 -0.50 9.97
N LEU A 64 5.29 0.36 9.78
CA LEU A 64 5.28 1.42 8.74
C LEU A 64 5.14 0.89 7.30
N ARG A 65 4.61 -0.33 7.17
CA ARG A 65 4.48 -1.10 5.94
C ARG A 65 3.59 -0.44 4.87
N PRO A 66 3.93 -0.57 3.56
CA PRO A 66 3.25 0.15 2.47
C PRO A 66 2.13 -0.61 1.76
N GLU A 67 2.02 -1.94 1.89
CA GLU A 67 1.42 -2.80 0.86
C GLU A 67 -0.10 -2.57 0.67
N ALA A 68 -0.81 -2.21 1.75
CA ALA A 68 -2.22 -1.82 1.67
C ALA A 68 -2.41 -0.49 0.91
N ILE A 69 -1.57 0.51 1.24
CA ILE A 69 -1.56 1.83 0.60
C ILE A 69 -1.15 1.71 -0.87
N GLU A 70 -0.14 0.89 -1.19
CA GLU A 70 0.24 0.56 -2.56
C GLU A 70 -0.98 0.03 -3.34
N SER A 71 -1.70 -0.92 -2.75
CA SER A 71 -2.88 -1.51 -3.38
C SER A 71 -3.97 -0.47 -3.64
N TRP A 72 -4.24 0.41 -2.67
CA TRP A 72 -5.20 1.50 -2.84
C TRP A 72 -4.76 2.53 -3.88
N PHE A 73 -3.46 2.80 -4.00
CA PHE A 73 -2.91 3.65 -5.07
C PHE A 73 -3.25 3.09 -6.46
N TYR A 74 -2.97 1.80 -6.71
CA TYR A 74 -3.30 1.17 -7.99
C TYR A 74 -4.82 1.17 -8.24
N MET A 75 -5.61 0.83 -7.22
CA MET A 75 -7.07 0.82 -7.35
C MET A 75 -7.62 2.22 -7.67
N TRP A 76 -7.15 3.27 -6.99
CA TRP A 76 -7.50 4.65 -7.31
C TRP A 76 -7.13 5.01 -8.76
N ARG A 77 -5.90 4.71 -9.19
CA ARG A 77 -5.45 5.02 -10.56
C ARG A 77 -6.32 4.37 -11.63
N PHE A 78 -6.79 3.14 -11.39
CA PHE A 78 -7.52 2.36 -12.40
C PHE A 78 -9.04 2.49 -12.37
N THR A 79 -9.63 2.86 -11.22
CA THR A 79 -11.09 2.89 -11.04
C THR A 79 -11.64 4.29 -10.78
N LYS A 80 -10.82 5.20 -10.23
CA LYS A 80 -11.25 6.51 -9.72
C LYS A 80 -12.35 6.43 -8.65
N ASP A 81 -12.51 5.29 -8.00
CA ASP A 81 -13.42 5.18 -6.87
C ASP A 81 -12.85 5.98 -5.67
N PRO A 82 -13.59 7.00 -5.17
CA PRO A 82 -13.11 7.88 -4.11
C PRO A 82 -12.77 7.15 -2.80
N LYS A 83 -13.36 5.97 -2.54
CA LYS A 83 -13.10 5.21 -1.30
C LYS A 83 -11.62 4.94 -1.07
N TYR A 84 -10.85 4.72 -2.14
CA TYR A 84 -9.41 4.45 -2.02
C TYR A 84 -8.60 5.65 -1.52
N ARG A 85 -9.01 6.87 -1.90
CA ARG A 85 -8.43 8.11 -1.37
C ARG A 85 -8.87 8.36 0.07
N GLU A 86 -10.13 8.06 0.40
CA GLU A 86 -10.64 8.16 1.77
C GLU A 86 -9.90 7.20 2.72
N TRP A 87 -9.70 5.94 2.30
CA TRP A 87 -8.94 4.94 3.07
C TRP A 87 -7.47 5.34 3.24
N ALA A 88 -6.83 5.81 2.16
CA ALA A 88 -5.46 6.32 2.23
C ALA A 88 -5.34 7.53 3.16
N TRP A 89 -6.32 8.45 3.14
CA TRP A 89 -6.35 9.59 4.04
C TRP A 89 -6.52 9.16 5.50
N GLY A 90 -7.37 8.17 5.77
CA GLY A 90 -7.48 7.54 7.08
C GLY A 90 -6.14 7.00 7.59
N ALA A 91 -5.36 6.35 6.72
CA ALA A 91 -4.02 5.87 7.06
C ALA A 91 -3.03 7.01 7.33
N VAL A 92 -3.09 8.14 6.60
CA VAL A 92 -2.28 9.35 6.90
C VAL A 92 -2.57 9.85 8.32
N LEU A 93 -3.84 10.01 8.67
CA LEU A 93 -4.24 10.49 9.99
C LEU A 93 -3.79 9.52 11.11
N ALA A 94 -3.87 8.22 10.85
CA ALA A 94 -3.42 7.19 11.77
C ALA A 94 -1.89 7.21 11.96
N LEU A 95 -1.11 7.35 10.88
CA LEU A 95 0.34 7.50 10.91
C LEU A 95 0.76 8.74 11.71
N GLU A 96 0.12 9.88 11.45
CA GLU A 96 0.39 11.13 12.19
C GLU A 96 0.09 11.00 13.68
N LYS A 97 -1.01 10.32 14.03
CA LYS A 97 -1.44 10.18 15.43
C LYS A 97 -0.61 9.17 16.21
N HIS A 98 -0.28 8.02 15.61
CA HIS A 98 0.26 6.88 16.35
C HIS A 98 1.75 6.62 16.09
N CYS A 99 2.21 6.86 14.85
CA CYS A 99 3.58 6.55 14.42
C CYS A 99 4.53 7.74 14.53
N ARG A 100 4.04 8.98 14.43
CA ARG A 100 4.88 10.19 14.57
C ARG A 100 5.56 10.25 15.94
N ALA A 101 6.84 10.56 15.92
CA ALA A 101 7.73 10.82 17.05
C ALA A 101 8.35 12.22 16.91
N GLU A 102 9.14 12.65 17.90
CA GLU A 102 9.77 13.98 17.90
C GLU A 102 10.69 14.19 16.67
N ALA A 103 11.47 13.17 16.31
CA ALA A 103 12.47 13.26 15.24
C ALA A 103 12.12 12.46 13.96
N GLY A 104 10.91 11.90 13.84
CA GLY A 104 10.53 11.06 12.70
C GLY A 104 9.27 10.24 12.92
N TYR A 105 9.26 9.01 12.41
CA TYR A 105 8.20 8.02 12.55
C TYR A 105 8.77 6.70 13.07
N SER A 106 8.01 6.01 13.90
CA SER A 106 8.36 4.68 14.41
C SER A 106 7.17 3.74 14.25
N GLY A 107 7.48 2.46 14.01
CA GLY A 107 6.49 1.41 14.10
C GLY A 107 5.88 1.31 15.49
N ILE A 108 4.78 0.58 15.59
CA ILE A 108 4.04 0.39 16.84
C ILE A 108 3.89 -1.09 17.15
N GLN A 109 4.02 -1.46 18.43
CA GLN A 109 4.07 -2.86 18.85
C GLN A 109 2.70 -3.53 18.90
N ASN A 110 1.61 -2.75 19.03
CA ASN A 110 0.26 -3.29 19.14
C ASN A 110 -0.80 -2.32 18.61
N VAL A 111 -1.31 -2.57 17.41
CA VAL A 111 -2.36 -1.78 16.76
C VAL A 111 -3.71 -1.77 17.49
N TYR A 112 -3.88 -2.64 18.50
CA TYR A 112 -5.09 -2.74 19.32
C TYR A 112 -5.05 -1.91 20.62
N MET A 113 -4.05 -1.04 20.80
CA MET A 113 -3.96 -0.11 21.92
C MET A 113 -4.18 1.33 21.44
N GLU A 114 -5.00 2.12 22.14
CA GLU A 114 -5.24 3.53 21.79
C GLU A 114 -3.97 4.38 21.81
N THR A 115 -3.08 4.10 22.77
CA THR A 115 -1.73 4.66 22.88
C THR A 115 -0.70 3.54 22.82
N PRO A 116 -0.31 3.10 21.62
CA PRO A 116 0.60 1.98 21.47
C PRO A 116 2.05 2.38 21.78
N GLN A 117 2.84 1.42 22.27
CA GLN A 117 4.29 1.61 22.40
C GLN A 117 4.95 1.60 21.02
N LYS A 118 5.90 2.52 20.85
CA LYS A 118 6.74 2.62 19.65
C LYS A 118 7.85 1.56 19.69
N ASP A 119 8.26 1.08 18.53
CA ASP A 119 9.34 0.10 18.37
C ASP A 119 10.74 0.73 18.25
N ASP A 120 10.81 2.07 18.19
CA ASP A 120 12.03 2.87 18.02
C ASP A 120 12.79 2.59 16.71
N VAL A 121 12.08 2.18 15.65
CA VAL A 121 12.66 1.95 14.32
C VAL A 121 11.91 2.73 13.24
N GLN A 122 12.64 3.56 12.51
CA GLN A 122 12.15 4.20 11.28
C GLN A 122 12.66 3.40 10.07
N GLN A 123 11.79 2.54 9.54
CA GLN A 123 12.11 1.72 8.38
C GLN A 123 12.36 2.57 7.13
N SER A 124 13.34 2.23 6.29
CA SER A 124 13.65 2.98 5.06
C SER A 124 12.46 3.08 4.12
N PHE A 125 11.65 2.02 4.05
CA PHE A 125 10.48 1.94 3.19
C PHE A 125 9.34 2.88 3.57
N ILE A 126 9.33 3.52 4.76
CA ILE A 126 8.34 4.58 5.01
C ILE A 126 8.51 5.73 4.01
N PHE A 127 9.75 6.07 3.66
CA PHE A 127 10.04 7.12 2.68
C PHE A 127 10.02 6.58 1.26
N ALA A 128 10.61 5.41 1.03
CA ALA A 128 10.66 4.85 -0.32
C ALA A 128 9.26 4.47 -0.81
N GLU A 129 8.39 3.94 0.03
CA GLU A 129 7.14 3.31 -0.39
C GLU A 129 5.92 3.99 0.20
N THR A 130 5.76 3.97 1.53
CA THR A 130 4.52 4.43 2.20
C THR A 130 4.20 5.87 1.84
N PHE A 131 5.13 6.80 2.04
CA PHE A 131 4.93 8.20 1.67
C PHE A 131 4.92 8.44 0.17
N LYS A 132 5.63 7.64 -0.63
CA LYS A 132 5.58 7.77 -2.09
C LYS A 132 4.20 7.41 -2.63
N TYR A 133 3.62 6.28 -2.22
CA TYR A 133 2.29 5.89 -2.65
C TYR A 133 1.20 6.81 -2.10
N LEU A 134 1.33 7.30 -0.86
CA LEU A 134 0.45 8.36 -0.33
C LEU A 134 0.56 9.65 -1.15
N TYR A 135 1.77 10.07 -1.54
CA TYR A 135 1.93 11.23 -2.39
C TYR A 135 1.28 11.02 -3.76
N LEU A 136 1.50 9.86 -4.39
CA LEU A 136 1.01 9.55 -5.73
C LEU A 136 -0.50 9.35 -5.80
N ILE A 137 -1.14 8.78 -4.77
CA ILE A 137 -2.60 8.60 -4.76
C ILE A 137 -3.33 9.94 -4.75
N PHE A 138 -2.78 10.96 -4.09
CA PHE A 138 -3.32 12.33 -4.06
C PHE A 138 -2.80 13.23 -5.19
N SER A 139 -1.88 12.73 -6.03
CA SER A 139 -1.37 13.44 -7.21
C SER A 139 -2.17 13.15 -8.48
N ASP A 140 -1.96 13.95 -9.51
CA ASP A 140 -2.49 13.73 -10.86
C ASP A 140 -1.90 12.48 -11.53
N ASP A 141 -2.68 11.92 -12.46
CA ASP A 141 -2.35 10.67 -13.14
C ASP A 141 -1.12 10.74 -14.03
N SER A 142 -0.76 11.94 -14.50
CA SER A 142 0.43 12.19 -15.32
C SER A 142 1.73 12.07 -14.52
N LEU A 143 1.70 12.26 -13.20
CA LEU A 143 2.87 12.05 -12.37
C LEU A 143 3.12 10.55 -12.22
N LEU A 144 4.27 10.10 -12.74
CA LEU A 144 4.66 8.70 -12.81
C LEU A 144 3.55 7.81 -13.38
N SER A 145 3.08 8.15 -14.58
CA SER A 145 2.05 7.39 -15.29
C SER A 145 2.38 5.89 -15.34
N LEU A 146 1.37 5.07 -15.04
CA LEU A 146 1.50 3.60 -15.05
C LEU A 146 1.70 3.03 -16.46
N ASP A 147 1.54 3.84 -17.51
CA ASP A 147 1.87 3.51 -18.92
C ASP A 147 3.35 3.69 -19.25
N GLU A 148 4.05 4.53 -18.51
CA GLU A 148 5.45 4.85 -18.75
C GLU A 148 6.38 4.28 -17.67
N TRP A 149 5.85 4.02 -16.48
CA TRP A 149 6.63 3.58 -15.32
C TRP A 149 6.09 2.27 -14.75
N VAL A 150 7.00 1.39 -14.38
CA VAL A 150 6.72 0.20 -13.56
C VAL A 150 7.50 0.32 -12.26
N PHE A 151 6.83 0.15 -11.13
CA PHE A 151 7.49 0.16 -9.83
C PHE A 151 8.12 -1.19 -9.55
N ASN A 152 9.37 -1.20 -9.08
CA ASN A 152 9.92 -2.41 -8.46
C ASN A 152 9.27 -2.64 -7.08
N THR A 153 9.65 -3.73 -6.40
CA THR A 153 9.07 -4.11 -5.11
C THR A 153 9.38 -3.17 -3.94
N GLU A 154 10.21 -2.13 -4.14
CA GLU A 154 10.53 -1.10 -3.14
C GLU A 154 10.09 0.30 -3.64
N ALA A 155 9.03 0.31 -4.45
CA ALA A 155 8.45 1.48 -5.09
C ALA A 155 9.43 2.38 -5.89
N HIS A 156 10.55 1.85 -6.37
CA HIS A 156 11.43 2.58 -7.29
C HIS A 156 10.89 2.47 -8.73
N PRO A 157 10.52 3.60 -9.37
CA PRO A 157 9.97 3.58 -10.71
C PRO A 157 11.08 3.31 -11.74
N LEU A 158 10.84 2.33 -12.59
CA LEU A 158 11.69 1.96 -13.72
C LEU A 158 10.95 2.33 -15.01
N PRO A 159 11.63 2.93 -16.00
CA PRO A 159 11.00 3.29 -17.26
C PRO A 159 10.61 2.02 -18.04
N VAL A 160 9.42 2.01 -18.63
CA VAL A 160 8.95 0.91 -19.50
C VAL A 160 9.62 1.03 -20.87
N LEU A 161 10.21 -0.08 -21.35
CA LEU A 161 10.82 -0.15 -22.68
C LEU A 161 9.80 0.17 -23.77
N GLY A 162 10.13 1.13 -24.64
CA GLY A 162 9.29 1.51 -25.78
C GLY A 162 8.18 2.52 -25.46
N SER A 163 7.81 2.69 -24.19
CA SER A 163 6.81 3.67 -23.77
C SER A 163 7.42 4.93 -23.16
N ASN A 164 8.55 4.81 -22.46
CA ASN A 164 9.12 5.91 -21.67
C ASN A 164 10.41 6.47 -22.29
N PRO A 165 10.52 7.79 -22.52
CA PRO A 165 11.70 8.42 -23.13
C PRO A 165 12.98 8.31 -22.28
N PHE A 166 12.87 8.06 -20.98
CA PHE A 166 14.01 7.87 -20.07
C PHE A 166 14.56 6.44 -20.09
N TYR A 167 13.97 5.51 -20.84
CA TYR A 167 14.52 4.17 -20.98
C TYR A 167 15.91 4.19 -21.62
N ARG A 168 16.93 3.76 -20.87
CA ARG A 168 18.31 3.65 -21.36
C ARG A 168 18.60 2.23 -21.82
N LYS A 169 18.79 2.05 -23.14
CA LYS A 169 19.29 0.78 -23.67
C LYS A 169 20.70 0.52 -23.13
N ALA A 170 20.95 -0.69 -22.64
CA ALA A 170 22.30 -1.11 -22.28
C ALA A 170 23.20 -1.00 -23.52
N GLN A 171 24.30 -0.27 -23.41
CA GLN A 171 25.34 -0.25 -24.44
C GLN A 171 26.13 -1.54 -24.27
N GLY A 172 25.91 -2.51 -25.15
CA GLY A 172 26.51 -3.84 -25.05
C GLY A 172 28.03 -3.80 -24.98
N LYS A 173 28.59 -4.37 -23.90
CA LYS A 173 29.92 -4.96 -23.84
C LYS A 173 29.83 -6.24 -23.02
N PHE A 174 29.52 -7.35 -23.69
CA PHE A 174 29.89 -8.70 -23.31
C PHE A 174 30.48 -9.36 -24.55
#